data_AF-A0A1E7HZ22-F1
#
_entry.id   AF-A0A1E7HZ22-F1
#
_cell.length_a   1.000
_cell.length_b   1.000
_cell.length_c   1.000
_cell.angle_alpha   90.00
_cell.angle_beta   90.00
_cell.angle_gamma   90.00
#
_symmetry.space_group_name_H-M   'P 1'
#
loop_
_entity.id
_entity.type
_entity.pdbx_description
1 polymer ?
#
loop_
_entity_poly.entity_id
_entity_poly.type
_entity_poly.pdbx_seq_one_letter_code
_entity_poly.pdbx_strand_id
1 'polypeptide(L)'
;MSGVREDLIKLYSSGTVEYVHKSEAYQKLCRDNEGDRTFDAERNLIEDVRFKIDWLMENSTSYREQVQCALRFLRRLETEEKKKLSRRLVLNSYASKWSDNARRYFEEKSEFLIDAKDYFLSFTNRNPNRPNQNDMNRNHRNFIRDSLGGEAYNHADLSNCNLVAETVHYHLRNLSWDGFYYPSHEENNQDVKEKLCRNCIRSLAFVQLVQAAMFRYIPDSPNWCFFEYDLALKQDSNCVLFVQIEEDIREEGIHACFNDWYQHFKNKDSLKLKQTRNRSQGVIDENRSKIRKELSEQIKKAVDRIYCAIPD
;
A
#
# COMPACT_ATOMS: atom_id res chain seq x y z
N MET A 1 21.79 -16.90 19.16
CA MET A 1 21.34 -16.94 17.75
C MET A 1 21.49 -15.60 17.02
N SER A 2 21.29 -14.42 17.64
CA SER A 2 21.49 -13.14 16.94
C SER A 2 22.94 -12.91 16.47
N GLY A 3 23.95 -13.31 17.25
CA GLY A 3 25.37 -13.05 16.91
C GLY A 3 25.84 -13.68 15.59
N VAL A 4 25.47 -14.92 15.31
CA VAL A 4 25.89 -15.65 14.10
C VAL A 4 25.39 -14.98 12.82
N ARG A 5 24.13 -14.54 12.81
CA ARG A 5 23.53 -13.83 11.67
C ARG A 5 24.23 -12.50 11.43
N GLU A 6 24.56 -11.78 12.49
CA GLU A 6 25.31 -10.52 12.41
C GLU A 6 26.71 -10.71 11.82
N ASP A 7 27.41 -11.76 12.24
CA ASP A 7 28.73 -12.11 11.71
C ASP A 7 28.66 -12.46 10.23
N LEU A 8 27.67 -13.24 9.81
CA LEU A 8 27.43 -13.55 8.40
C LEU A 8 27.11 -12.28 7.60
N ILE A 9 26.20 -11.42 8.05
CA ILE A 9 25.90 -10.15 7.38
C ILE A 9 27.17 -9.30 7.22
N LYS A 10 27.98 -9.19 8.27
CA LYS A 10 29.25 -8.43 8.23
C LYS A 10 30.22 -9.01 7.20
N LEU A 11 30.39 -10.34 7.17
CA LEU A 11 31.23 -11.02 6.19
C LEU A 11 30.73 -10.78 4.76
N TYR A 12 29.46 -11.08 4.49
CA TYR A 12 28.85 -10.88 3.16
C TYR A 12 28.74 -9.41 2.75
N SER A 13 28.89 -8.46 3.69
CA SER A 13 28.95 -7.04 3.36
C SER A 13 30.35 -6.57 2.94
N SER A 14 31.39 -7.36 3.19
CA SER A 14 32.79 -6.96 2.93
C SER A 14 33.23 -7.13 1.47
N GLY A 15 32.46 -7.86 0.66
CA GLY A 15 32.81 -8.13 -0.74
C GLY A 15 31.71 -8.87 -1.50
N THR A 16 32.07 -9.42 -2.66
CA THR A 16 31.21 -10.34 -3.41
C THR A 16 31.15 -11.70 -2.72
N VAL A 17 30.12 -12.49 -3.01
CA VAL A 17 29.97 -13.86 -2.48
C VAL A 17 31.26 -14.68 -2.69
N GLU A 18 31.84 -14.64 -3.90
CA GLU A 18 33.06 -15.37 -4.23
C GLU A 18 34.28 -14.94 -3.40
N TYR A 19 34.40 -13.65 -3.11
CA TYR A 19 35.47 -13.12 -2.26
C TYR A 19 35.30 -13.61 -0.82
N VAL A 20 34.07 -13.59 -0.31
CA VAL A 20 33.73 -13.99 1.06
C VAL A 20 34.04 -15.45 1.30
N HIS A 21 33.69 -16.34 0.35
CA HIS A 21 34.00 -17.77 0.43
C HIS A 21 35.49 -18.08 0.55
N LYS A 22 36.35 -17.22 -0.02
CA LYS A 22 37.82 -17.36 0.03
C LYS A 22 38.43 -16.78 1.32
N SER A 23 37.66 -16.04 2.11
CA SER A 23 38.18 -15.39 3.32
C SER A 23 38.40 -16.40 4.46
N GLU A 24 39.51 -16.24 5.20
CA GLU A 24 39.81 -17.07 6.37
C GLU A 24 38.73 -16.97 7.45
N ALA A 25 38.15 -15.78 7.62
CA ALA A 25 37.11 -15.52 8.60
C ALA A 25 35.82 -16.31 8.30
N TYR A 26 35.41 -16.38 7.03
CA TYR A 26 34.29 -17.22 6.62
C TYR A 26 34.58 -18.71 6.79
N GLN A 27 35.75 -19.17 6.35
CA GLN A 27 36.15 -20.57 6.51
C GLN A 27 36.17 -20.99 7.98
N LYS A 28 36.68 -20.11 8.86
CA LYS A 28 36.65 -20.32 10.31
C LYS A 28 35.22 -20.39 10.82
N LEU A 29 34.36 -19.44 10.47
CA LEU A 29 32.96 -19.42 10.92
C LEU A 29 32.21 -20.69 10.50
N CYS A 30 32.43 -21.19 9.28
CA CYS A 30 31.86 -22.45 8.81
C CYS A 30 32.38 -23.67 9.59
N ARG A 31 33.67 -23.72 9.93
CA ARG A 31 34.21 -24.80 10.78
C ARG A 31 33.65 -24.76 12.20
N ASP A 32 33.55 -23.57 12.79
CA ASP A 32 33.05 -23.37 14.15
C ASP A 32 31.56 -23.75 14.30
N ASN A 33 30.81 -23.82 13.20
CA ASN A 33 29.38 -24.16 13.16
C ASN A 33 29.09 -25.41 12.31
N GLU A 34 30.07 -26.30 12.13
CA GLU A 34 29.90 -27.51 11.32
C GLU A 34 28.77 -28.40 11.88
N GLY A 35 27.80 -28.74 11.01
CA GLY A 35 26.64 -29.55 11.37
C GLY A 35 25.47 -28.78 12.01
N ASP A 36 25.60 -27.47 12.25
CA ASP A 36 24.48 -26.63 12.71
C ASP A 36 23.54 -26.29 11.54
N ARG A 37 22.39 -26.96 11.49
CA ARG A 37 21.36 -26.74 10.47
C ARG A 37 20.81 -25.32 10.47
N THR A 38 20.79 -24.64 11.63
CA THR A 38 20.32 -23.25 11.74
C THR A 38 21.31 -22.30 11.08
N PHE A 39 22.60 -22.51 11.34
CA PHE A 39 23.67 -21.79 10.67
C PHE A 39 23.61 -21.96 9.14
N ASP A 40 23.48 -23.21 8.67
CA ASP A 40 23.39 -23.48 7.23
C ASP A 40 22.18 -22.79 6.58
N ALA A 41 21.03 -22.79 7.26
CA ALA A 41 19.83 -22.12 6.76
C ALA A 41 20.01 -20.60 6.65
N GLU A 42 20.58 -19.96 7.68
CA GLU A 42 20.87 -18.51 7.67
C GLU A 42 21.92 -18.14 6.62
N ARG A 43 22.99 -18.93 6.50
CA ARG A 43 24.02 -18.73 5.48
C ARG A 43 23.44 -18.77 4.09
N ASN A 44 22.68 -19.82 3.77
CA ASN A 44 22.07 -19.98 2.45
C ASN A 44 21.10 -18.83 2.14
N LEU A 45 20.30 -18.41 3.12
CA LEU A 45 19.41 -17.25 2.97
C LEU A 45 20.17 -15.95 2.65
N ILE A 46 21.23 -15.67 3.41
CA ILE A 46 22.04 -14.46 3.23
C ILE A 46 22.73 -14.49 1.88
N GLU A 47 23.31 -15.62 1.50
CA GLU A 47 24.00 -15.80 0.22
C GLU A 47 23.06 -15.62 -0.97
N ASP A 48 21.88 -16.23 -0.94
CA ASP A 48 20.87 -16.10 -2.00
C ASP A 48 20.42 -14.65 -2.20
N VAL A 49 20.20 -13.92 -1.10
CA VAL A 49 19.82 -12.51 -1.15
C VAL A 49 21.00 -11.67 -1.63
N ARG A 50 22.21 -11.94 -1.13
CA ARG A 50 23.44 -11.22 -1.49
C ARG A 50 23.76 -11.36 -2.97
N PHE A 51 23.73 -12.57 -3.51
CA PHE A 51 23.99 -12.84 -4.92
C PHE A 51 23.07 -12.02 -5.84
N LYS A 52 21.78 -11.94 -5.50
CA LYS A 52 20.81 -11.14 -6.26
C LYS A 52 21.09 -9.64 -6.15
N ILE A 53 21.49 -9.16 -4.97
CA ILE A 53 21.91 -7.76 -4.79
C ILE A 53 23.14 -7.48 -5.66
N ASP A 54 24.18 -8.30 -5.58
CA ASP A 54 25.43 -8.12 -6.34
C ASP A 54 25.13 -8.02 -7.84
N TRP A 55 24.33 -8.96 -8.36
CA TRP A 55 23.89 -8.95 -9.75
C TRP A 55 23.15 -7.67 -10.13
N LEU A 56 22.24 -7.17 -9.28
CA LEU A 56 21.51 -5.91 -9.56
C LEU A 56 22.43 -4.69 -9.56
N MET A 57 23.39 -4.63 -8.63
CA MET A 57 24.27 -3.48 -8.47
C MET A 57 25.32 -3.40 -9.58
N GLU A 58 25.87 -4.53 -10.00
CA GLU A 58 26.88 -4.62 -11.06
C GLU A 58 26.32 -4.30 -12.46
N ASN A 59 25.04 -4.61 -12.70
CA ASN A 59 24.36 -4.30 -13.96
C ASN A 59 23.77 -2.87 -14.01
N SER A 60 23.88 -2.09 -12.94
CA SER A 60 23.38 -0.72 -12.88
C SER A 60 24.46 0.28 -13.30
N THR A 61 24.12 1.22 -14.17
CA THR A 61 25.04 2.20 -14.76
C THR A 61 25.26 3.45 -13.91
N SER A 62 24.41 3.69 -12.91
CA SER A 62 24.45 4.87 -12.03
C SER A 62 24.00 4.55 -10.60
N TYR A 63 24.34 5.41 -9.63
CA TYR A 63 23.85 5.27 -8.25
C TYR A 63 22.33 5.40 -8.15
N ARG A 64 21.73 6.28 -8.95
CA ARG A 64 20.27 6.39 -9.05
C ARG A 64 19.63 5.07 -9.48
N GLU A 65 20.19 4.42 -10.49
CA GLU A 65 19.72 3.11 -10.97
C GLU A 65 19.94 2.01 -9.92
N GLN A 66 21.08 2.01 -9.22
CA GLN A 66 21.33 1.09 -8.10
C GLN A 66 20.29 1.21 -6.99
N VAL A 67 19.98 2.44 -6.55
CA VAL A 67 18.92 2.70 -5.56
C VAL A 67 17.56 2.23 -6.08
N GLN A 68 17.25 2.50 -7.34
CA GLN A 68 16.00 2.07 -7.95
C GLN A 68 15.84 0.55 -7.94
N CYS A 69 16.87 -0.16 -8.39
CA CYS A 69 16.92 -1.61 -8.41
C CYS A 69 16.82 -2.20 -6.99
N ALA A 70 17.52 -1.59 -6.03
CA ALA A 70 17.46 -2.00 -4.62
C ALA A 70 16.04 -1.89 -4.04
N LEU A 71 15.37 -0.76 -4.23
CA LEU A 71 14.01 -0.54 -3.72
C LEU A 71 13.00 -1.49 -4.37
N ARG A 72 13.11 -1.71 -5.69
CA ARG A 72 12.25 -2.65 -6.41
C ARG A 72 12.47 -4.09 -5.95
N PHE A 73 13.73 -4.48 -5.72
CA PHE A 73 14.06 -5.80 -5.19
C PHE A 73 13.47 -5.99 -3.79
N LEU A 74 13.63 -4.99 -2.91
CA LEU A 74 13.03 -4.99 -1.58
C LEU A 74 11.51 -5.18 -1.63
N ARG A 75 10.80 -4.49 -2.54
CA ARG A 75 9.34 -4.61 -2.66
C ARG A 75 8.89 -6.02 -3.05
N ARG A 76 9.67 -6.72 -3.87
CA ARG A 76 9.36 -8.08 -4.36
C ARG A 76 9.60 -9.18 -3.32
N LEU A 77 10.32 -8.89 -2.24
CA LEU A 77 10.57 -9.86 -1.19
C LEU A 77 9.30 -10.09 -0.36
N GLU A 78 8.95 -11.36 -0.19
CA GLU A 78 7.68 -11.78 0.41
C GLU A 78 7.59 -11.54 1.91
N THR A 79 8.72 -11.61 2.64
CA THR A 79 8.74 -11.54 4.10
C THR A 79 9.43 -10.29 4.60
N GLU A 80 8.92 -9.74 5.71
CA GLU A 80 9.51 -8.59 6.40
C GLU A 80 10.98 -8.83 6.76
N GLU A 81 11.29 -10.06 7.18
CA GLU A 81 12.64 -10.49 7.52
C GLU A 81 13.60 -10.44 6.33
N LYS A 82 13.18 -10.96 5.16
CA LYS A 82 13.98 -10.88 3.92
C LYS A 82 14.19 -9.43 3.49
N LYS A 83 13.17 -8.58 3.61
CA LYS A 83 13.28 -7.15 3.34
C LYS A 83 14.31 -6.49 4.26
N LYS A 84 14.20 -6.69 5.57
CA LYS A 84 15.16 -6.16 6.56
C LYS A 84 16.58 -6.63 6.28
N LEU A 85 16.77 -7.91 5.96
CA LEU A 85 18.07 -8.47 5.59
C LEU A 85 18.63 -7.80 4.33
N SER A 86 17.84 -7.74 3.25
CA SER A 86 18.23 -7.12 1.98
C SER A 86 18.61 -5.65 2.17
N ARG A 87 17.78 -4.87 2.89
CA ARG A 87 18.08 -3.47 3.25
C ARG A 87 19.45 -3.35 3.91
N ARG A 88 19.74 -4.19 4.90
CA ARG A 88 21.01 -4.14 5.64
C ARG A 88 22.21 -4.48 4.76
N LEU A 89 22.10 -5.52 3.93
CA LEU A 89 23.16 -5.89 2.98
C LEU A 89 23.42 -4.77 1.97
N VAL A 90 22.39 -4.10 1.45
CA VAL A 90 22.56 -2.95 0.54
C VAL A 90 23.26 -1.79 1.24
N LEU A 91 22.81 -1.43 2.44
CA LEU A 91 23.40 -0.31 3.20
C LEU A 91 24.87 -0.54 3.54
N ASN A 92 25.22 -1.75 3.98
CA ASN A 92 26.58 -2.04 4.42
C ASN A 92 27.58 -2.18 3.27
N SER A 93 27.14 -2.66 2.10
CA SER A 93 28.04 -3.00 1.00
C SER A 93 28.14 -1.94 -0.10
N TYR A 94 27.06 -1.21 -0.33
CA TYR A 94 26.93 -0.33 -1.52
C TYR A 94 26.69 1.12 -1.15
N ALA A 95 25.89 1.39 -0.11
CA ALA A 95 25.44 2.75 0.17
C ALA A 95 26.56 3.72 0.55
N SER A 96 27.72 3.25 1.01
CA SER A 96 28.90 4.08 1.28
C SER A 96 29.50 4.73 0.02
N LYS A 97 29.20 4.20 -1.17
CA LYS A 97 29.67 4.73 -2.46
C LYS A 97 28.66 5.67 -3.10
N TRP A 98 27.40 5.66 -2.65
CA TRP A 98 26.35 6.50 -3.21
C TRP A 98 26.52 7.97 -2.81
N SER A 99 25.88 8.88 -3.55
CA SER A 99 25.73 10.26 -3.11
C SER A 99 24.95 10.31 -1.79
N ASP A 100 25.21 11.33 -0.95
CA ASP A 100 24.52 11.50 0.33
C ASP A 100 22.99 11.55 0.17
N ASN A 101 22.52 12.16 -0.93
CA ASN A 101 21.10 12.25 -1.24
C ASN A 101 20.51 10.89 -1.62
N ALA A 102 21.17 10.13 -2.51
CA ALA A 102 20.73 8.80 -2.92
C ALA A 102 20.72 7.83 -1.74
N ARG A 103 21.75 7.89 -0.88
CA ARG A 103 21.83 7.13 0.37
C ARG A 103 20.69 7.46 1.32
N ARG A 104 20.48 8.74 1.65
CA ARG A 104 19.41 9.17 2.56
C ARG A 104 18.03 8.76 2.02
N TYR A 105 17.82 8.94 0.72
CA TYR A 105 16.59 8.53 0.06
C TYR A 105 16.36 7.02 0.19
N PHE A 106 17.38 6.19 -0.08
CA PHE A 106 17.27 4.75 0.09
C PHE A 106 17.01 4.37 1.55
N GLU A 107 17.75 4.93 2.52
CA GLU A 107 17.59 4.64 3.95
C GLU A 107 16.14 4.87 4.42
N GLU A 108 15.55 6.00 4.04
CA GLU A 108 14.17 6.37 4.36
C GLU A 108 13.15 5.48 3.64
N LYS A 109 13.25 5.39 2.30
CA LYS A 109 12.24 4.68 1.49
C LYS A 109 12.30 3.17 1.66
N SER A 110 13.48 2.60 1.89
CA SER A 110 13.61 1.17 2.18
C SER A 110 12.97 0.80 3.52
N GLU A 111 13.09 1.65 4.55
CA GLU A 111 12.44 1.43 5.84
C GLU A 111 10.92 1.53 5.73
N PHE A 112 10.45 2.51 4.94
CA PHE A 112 9.03 2.63 4.61
C PHE A 112 8.48 1.37 3.92
N LEU A 113 9.18 0.84 2.92
CA LEU A 113 8.72 -0.27 2.08
C LEU A 113 8.64 -1.64 2.77
N ILE A 114 9.23 -1.77 3.97
CA ILE A 114 9.20 -3.01 4.76
C ILE A 114 7.75 -3.44 5.03
N ASP A 115 6.93 -2.51 5.52
CA ASP A 115 5.53 -2.74 5.90
C ASP A 115 4.53 -1.94 5.05
N ALA A 116 4.99 -1.26 3.99
CA ALA A 116 4.13 -0.46 3.12
C ALA A 116 3.03 -1.28 2.41
N LYS A 117 1.87 -0.66 2.28
CA LYS A 117 0.74 -1.11 1.47
C LYS A 117 0.72 -0.42 0.12
N ASP A 118 0.21 -1.09 -0.90
CA ASP A 118 0.02 -0.51 -2.23
C ASP A 118 -1.04 0.60 -2.19
N TYR A 119 -2.11 0.38 -1.42
CA TYR A 119 -3.15 1.38 -1.26
C TYR A 119 -3.83 1.34 0.12
N PHE A 120 -4.34 2.48 0.55
CA PHE A 120 -5.32 2.63 1.61
C PHE A 120 -6.70 2.82 0.97
N LEU A 121 -7.73 2.07 1.39
CA LEU A 121 -9.09 2.28 0.92
C LEU A 121 -9.95 2.99 1.97
N SER A 122 -10.18 4.28 1.74
CA SER A 122 -11.07 5.14 2.55
C SER A 122 -12.49 5.11 2.00
N PHE A 123 -13.46 4.88 2.87
CA PHE A 123 -14.88 4.88 2.55
C PHE A 123 -15.68 5.17 3.81
N THR A 124 -16.97 5.44 3.65
CA THR A 124 -17.85 5.69 4.79
C THR A 124 -19.05 4.76 4.79
N ASN A 125 -19.48 4.37 5.99
CA ASN A 125 -20.77 3.73 6.25
C ASN A 125 -21.82 4.76 6.71
N ARG A 126 -21.45 6.04 6.81
CA ARG A 126 -22.36 7.10 7.28
C ARG A 126 -23.56 7.22 6.34
N ASN A 127 -24.76 7.14 6.92
CA ASN A 127 -25.99 7.54 6.26
C ASN A 127 -26.88 8.40 7.18
N PRO A 128 -26.58 9.71 7.30
CA PRO A 128 -27.28 10.58 8.25
C PRO A 128 -28.77 10.75 7.95
N ASN A 129 -29.22 10.51 6.72
CA ASN A 129 -30.64 10.67 6.34
C ASN A 129 -31.42 9.35 6.42
N ARG A 130 -30.74 8.20 6.46
CA ARG A 130 -31.34 6.86 6.43
C ARG A 130 -30.47 5.89 7.24
N PRO A 131 -30.55 5.91 8.58
CA PRO A 131 -29.68 5.11 9.45
C PRO A 131 -29.76 3.60 9.17
N ASN A 132 -30.86 3.12 8.57
CA ASN A 132 -31.09 1.69 8.34
C ASN A 132 -30.82 1.23 6.89
N GLN A 133 -30.34 2.09 5.99
CA GLN A 133 -30.11 1.71 4.60
C GLN A 133 -28.92 2.45 4.00
N ASN A 134 -27.82 1.79 3.65
CA ASN A 134 -26.79 2.41 2.81
C ASN A 134 -27.28 2.48 1.35
N ASP A 135 -27.58 3.69 0.87
CA ASP A 135 -28.11 3.90 -0.49
C ASP A 135 -27.12 3.46 -1.58
N MET A 136 -25.80 3.46 -1.30
CA MET A 136 -24.79 3.00 -2.26
C MET A 136 -24.91 1.50 -2.52
N ASN A 137 -25.16 0.70 -1.49
CA ASN A 137 -25.38 -0.75 -1.65
C ASN A 137 -26.57 -1.01 -2.57
N ARG A 138 -27.67 -0.25 -2.41
CA ARG A 138 -28.86 -0.37 -3.27
C ARG A 138 -28.57 0.08 -4.70
N ASN A 139 -27.91 1.22 -4.86
CA ASN A 139 -27.65 1.82 -6.17
C ASN A 139 -26.65 0.99 -7.00
N HIS A 140 -25.75 0.26 -6.34
CA HIS A 140 -24.76 -0.63 -6.97
C HIS A 140 -25.06 -2.12 -6.82
N ARG A 141 -26.29 -2.49 -6.44
CA ARG A 141 -26.68 -3.87 -6.10
C ARG A 141 -26.23 -4.92 -7.11
N ASN A 142 -26.42 -4.67 -8.40
CA ASN A 142 -26.13 -5.70 -9.40
C ASN A 142 -24.62 -5.84 -9.64
N PHE A 143 -23.87 -4.74 -9.58
CA PHE A 143 -22.41 -4.78 -9.61
C PHE A 143 -21.84 -5.54 -8.40
N ILE A 144 -22.37 -5.29 -7.20
CA ILE A 144 -21.98 -6.01 -5.97
C ILE A 144 -22.29 -7.50 -6.10
N ARG A 145 -23.52 -7.87 -6.50
CA ARG A 145 -23.94 -9.27 -6.62
C ARG A 145 -23.16 -10.05 -7.68
N ASP A 146 -22.80 -9.40 -8.77
CA ASP A 146 -21.98 -9.99 -9.82
C ASP A 146 -20.55 -10.25 -9.35
N SER A 147 -20.01 -9.36 -8.51
CA SER A 147 -18.62 -9.42 -8.06
C SER A 147 -18.40 -10.30 -6.82
N LEU A 148 -19.27 -10.15 -5.82
CA LEU A 148 -19.18 -10.85 -4.51
C LEU A 148 -20.14 -12.03 -4.40
N GLY A 149 -21.09 -12.17 -5.32
CA GLY A 149 -22.14 -13.17 -5.28
C GLY A 149 -23.44 -12.68 -4.64
N GLY A 150 -24.53 -13.38 -4.95
CA GLY A 150 -25.86 -13.04 -4.43
C GLY A 150 -26.00 -13.26 -2.93
N GLU A 151 -25.34 -14.29 -2.39
CA GLU A 151 -25.39 -14.62 -0.96
C GLU A 151 -24.72 -13.56 -0.10
N ALA A 152 -23.54 -13.06 -0.51
CA ALA A 152 -22.83 -11.99 0.17
C ALA A 152 -23.72 -10.73 0.30
N TYR A 153 -24.43 -10.36 -0.78
CA TYR A 153 -25.35 -9.22 -0.74
C TYR A 153 -26.56 -9.46 0.18
N ASN A 154 -27.15 -10.66 0.13
CA ASN A 154 -28.41 -10.94 0.82
C ASN A 154 -28.25 -11.15 2.34
N HIS A 155 -27.08 -11.61 2.79
CA HIS A 155 -26.80 -11.88 4.21
C HIS A 155 -26.03 -10.74 4.91
N ALA A 156 -25.52 -9.76 4.15
CA ALA A 156 -24.82 -8.63 4.72
C ALA A 156 -25.76 -7.69 5.48
N ASP A 157 -25.25 -7.08 6.55
CA ASP A 157 -25.89 -5.93 7.18
C ASP A 157 -25.70 -4.68 6.30
N LEU A 158 -26.67 -4.46 5.41
CA LEU A 158 -26.65 -3.34 4.45
C LEU A 158 -26.72 -1.96 5.11
N SER A 159 -26.95 -1.87 6.42
CA SER A 159 -26.93 -0.61 7.16
C SER A 159 -25.53 -0.25 7.66
N ASN A 160 -24.74 -1.24 8.07
CA ASN A 160 -23.43 -1.04 8.67
C ASN A 160 -22.25 -1.37 7.73
N CYS A 161 -22.51 -2.01 6.59
CA CYS A 161 -21.47 -2.34 5.61
C CYS A 161 -21.53 -1.44 4.37
N ASN A 162 -20.37 -1.14 3.80
CA ASN A 162 -20.24 -0.57 2.45
C ASN A 162 -19.74 -1.65 1.48
N LEU A 163 -20.68 -2.38 0.88
CA LEU A 163 -20.35 -3.48 -0.03
C LEU A 163 -19.74 -2.99 -1.36
N VAL A 164 -19.91 -1.71 -1.70
CA VAL A 164 -19.19 -1.12 -2.84
C VAL A 164 -17.70 -1.06 -2.52
N ALA A 165 -17.32 -0.65 -1.31
CA ALA A 165 -15.94 -0.67 -0.85
C ALA A 165 -15.34 -2.08 -0.87
N GLU A 166 -16.09 -3.06 -0.35
CA GLU A 166 -15.69 -4.46 -0.40
C GLU A 166 -15.51 -4.97 -1.84
N THR A 167 -16.41 -4.58 -2.75
CA THR A 167 -16.33 -4.95 -4.17
C THR A 167 -15.10 -4.35 -4.86
N VAL A 168 -14.79 -3.08 -4.59
CA VAL A 168 -13.57 -2.42 -5.10
C VAL A 168 -12.33 -3.12 -4.55
N HIS A 169 -12.28 -3.36 -3.25
CA HIS A 169 -11.19 -4.07 -2.60
C HIS A 169 -10.98 -5.47 -3.18
N TYR A 170 -12.07 -6.23 -3.38
CA TYR A 170 -12.05 -7.57 -3.99
C TYR A 170 -11.41 -7.56 -5.38
N HIS A 171 -11.79 -6.63 -6.24
CA HIS A 171 -11.19 -6.53 -7.57
C HIS A 171 -9.71 -6.14 -7.55
N LEU A 172 -9.31 -5.24 -6.65
CA LEU A 172 -7.89 -4.88 -6.49
C LEU A 172 -7.07 -6.05 -5.94
N ARG A 173 -7.59 -6.80 -4.96
CA ARG A 173 -6.96 -8.01 -4.41
C ARG A 173 -6.79 -9.10 -5.47
N ASN A 174 -7.76 -9.29 -6.36
CA ASN A 174 -7.64 -10.23 -7.48
C ASN A 174 -6.56 -9.85 -8.50
N LEU A 175 -6.08 -8.61 -8.47
CA LEU A 175 -4.92 -8.13 -9.23
C LEU A 175 -3.62 -8.15 -8.42
N SER A 176 -3.63 -8.85 -7.27
CA SER A 176 -2.50 -8.97 -6.35
C SER A 176 -2.05 -7.66 -5.69
N TRP A 177 -2.91 -6.64 -5.63
CA TRP A 177 -2.61 -5.44 -4.85
C TRP A 177 -2.77 -5.70 -3.35
N ASP A 178 -1.76 -5.35 -2.55
CA ASP A 178 -1.80 -5.42 -1.09
C ASP A 178 -2.30 -4.10 -0.50
N GLY A 179 -3.62 -4.01 -0.28
CA GLY A 179 -4.25 -2.82 0.28
C GLY A 179 -4.69 -2.98 1.74
N PHE A 180 -4.78 -1.84 2.43
CA PHE A 180 -5.46 -1.74 3.72
C PHE A 180 -6.95 -1.43 3.52
N TYR A 181 -7.81 -2.28 4.07
CA TYR A 181 -9.26 -2.16 4.08
C TYR A 181 -9.77 -2.44 5.50
N TYR A 182 -10.55 -1.51 6.07
CA TYR A 182 -10.99 -1.58 7.46
C TYR A 182 -12.50 -1.31 7.58
N PRO A 183 -13.36 -2.35 7.42
CA PRO A 183 -14.83 -2.21 7.38
C PRO A 183 -15.52 -1.98 8.70
N SER A 184 -14.89 -2.37 9.81
CA SER A 184 -15.50 -2.30 11.13
C SER A 184 -14.55 -1.58 12.07
N HIS A 185 -15.00 -0.46 12.62
CA HIS A 185 -14.30 0.24 13.69
C HIS A 185 -14.68 -0.41 15.01
N GLU A 186 -13.69 -0.82 15.80
CA GLU A 186 -13.91 -1.29 17.16
C GLU A 186 -14.34 -0.11 18.05
N GLU A 187 -15.01 -0.40 19.17
CA GLU A 187 -15.64 0.63 20.03
C GLU A 187 -14.63 1.64 20.65
N ASN A 188 -13.32 1.33 20.63
CA ASN A 188 -12.28 2.24 21.10
C ASN A 188 -11.80 3.19 19.98
N ASN A 189 -12.30 4.43 20.00
CA ASN A 189 -11.94 5.49 19.06
C ASN A 189 -10.42 5.77 18.99
N GLN A 190 -9.66 5.54 20.06
CA GLN A 190 -8.21 5.78 20.06
C GLN A 190 -7.48 4.71 19.24
N ASP A 191 -7.82 3.45 19.43
CA ASP A 191 -7.22 2.32 18.69
C ASP A 191 -7.53 2.42 17.19
N VAL A 192 -8.77 2.81 16.86
CA VAL A 192 -9.18 3.10 15.49
C VAL A 192 -8.32 4.20 14.89
N LYS A 193 -8.17 5.34 15.58
CA LYS A 193 -7.36 6.47 15.11
C LYS A 193 -5.91 6.06 14.86
N GLU A 194 -5.29 5.34 15.77
CA GLU A 194 -3.90 4.89 15.65
C GLU A 194 -3.72 3.93 14.48
N LYS A 195 -4.64 2.97 14.32
CA LYS A 195 -4.62 2.00 13.22
C LYS A 195 -4.82 2.67 11.87
N LEU A 196 -5.79 3.58 11.75
CA LEU A 196 -6.03 4.37 10.54
C LEU A 196 -4.81 5.23 10.22
N CYS A 197 -4.27 5.94 11.21
CA CYS A 197 -3.08 6.78 11.05
C CYS A 197 -1.91 5.95 10.52
N ARG A 198 -1.54 4.87 11.21
CA ARG A 198 -0.42 4.00 10.84
C ARG A 198 -0.55 3.44 9.43
N ASN A 199 -1.73 2.96 9.05
CA ASN A 199 -1.90 2.34 7.74
C ASN A 199 -2.03 3.37 6.62
N CYS A 200 -2.67 4.52 6.89
CA CYS A 200 -2.74 5.62 5.93
C CYS A 200 -1.33 6.11 5.61
N ILE A 201 -0.52 6.36 6.64
CA ILE A 201 0.84 6.88 6.43
C ILE A 201 1.79 5.85 5.80
N ARG A 202 1.46 4.56 5.84
CA ARG A 202 2.25 3.46 5.26
C ARG A 202 1.71 3.01 3.89
N SER A 203 0.77 3.73 3.31
CA SER A 203 0.22 3.38 2.00
C SER A 203 0.83 4.23 0.88
N LEU A 204 1.15 3.60 -0.25
CA LEU A 204 1.71 4.27 -1.42
C LEU A 204 0.67 5.06 -2.21
N ALA A 205 -0.59 4.61 -2.18
CA ALA A 205 -1.74 5.30 -2.74
C ALA A 205 -2.85 5.45 -1.68
N PHE A 206 -3.60 6.53 -1.76
CA PHE A 206 -4.79 6.74 -0.93
C PHE A 206 -6.02 6.77 -1.83
N VAL A 207 -6.86 5.73 -1.79
CA VAL A 207 -8.07 5.61 -2.61
C VAL A 207 -9.28 5.96 -1.76
N GLN A 208 -10.05 6.97 -2.15
CA GLN A 208 -11.25 7.38 -1.43
C GLN A 208 -12.52 7.20 -2.26
N LEU A 209 -13.47 6.42 -1.74
CA LEU A 209 -14.77 6.20 -2.37
C LEU A 209 -15.73 7.32 -2.00
N VAL A 210 -15.83 8.32 -2.86
CA VAL A 210 -16.51 9.58 -2.57
C VAL A 210 -18.03 9.45 -2.71
N GLN A 211 -18.74 9.87 -1.65
CA GLN A 211 -20.20 10.02 -1.60
C GLN A 211 -20.57 11.27 -0.78
N ALA A 212 -21.74 11.85 -1.02
CA ALA A 212 -22.16 13.11 -0.41
C ALA A 212 -22.18 13.09 1.11
N ALA A 213 -22.48 11.92 1.72
CA ALA A 213 -22.50 11.76 3.18
C ALA A 213 -21.15 12.02 3.86
N MET A 214 -20.04 11.94 3.12
CA MET A 214 -18.69 12.24 3.64
C MET A 214 -18.51 13.71 4.01
N PHE A 215 -19.21 14.60 3.32
CA PHE A 215 -19.07 16.05 3.46
C PHE A 215 -20.11 16.67 4.41
N ARG A 216 -20.81 15.83 5.18
CA ARG A 216 -21.78 16.27 6.18
C ARG A 216 -21.16 16.27 7.57
N TYR A 217 -21.40 17.36 8.29
CA TYR A 217 -21.05 17.45 9.69
C TYR A 217 -22.09 16.73 10.54
N ILE A 218 -21.62 15.90 11.47
CA ILE A 218 -22.45 15.21 12.45
C ILE A 218 -21.85 15.56 13.81
N PRO A 219 -22.57 16.26 14.70
CA PRO A 219 -22.10 16.54 16.05
C PRO A 219 -21.65 15.26 16.75
N ASP A 220 -20.58 15.35 17.53
CA ASP A 220 -20.06 14.27 18.38
C ASP A 220 -19.63 12.97 17.65
N SER A 221 -19.58 12.98 16.30
CA SER A 221 -19.14 11.84 15.49
C SER A 221 -17.89 12.16 14.66
N PRO A 222 -16.76 11.46 14.87
CA PRO A 222 -15.53 11.71 14.12
C PRO A 222 -15.67 11.38 12.64
N ASN A 223 -15.28 12.32 11.77
CA ASN A 223 -15.23 12.09 10.32
C ASN A 223 -13.90 11.43 9.94
N TRP A 224 -13.83 10.11 10.09
CA TRP A 224 -12.63 9.34 9.79
C TRP A 224 -12.15 9.52 8.35
N CYS A 225 -13.05 9.62 7.38
CA CYS A 225 -12.67 9.85 5.97
C CYS A 225 -11.98 11.20 5.75
N PHE A 226 -12.41 12.24 6.47
CA PHE A 226 -11.73 13.54 6.42
C PHE A 226 -10.38 13.50 7.12
N PHE A 227 -10.30 12.83 8.28
CA PHE A 227 -9.04 12.63 9.01
C PHE A 227 -8.01 11.88 8.15
N GLU A 228 -8.41 10.78 7.52
CA GLU A 228 -7.58 9.99 6.61
C GLU A 228 -7.14 10.80 5.38
N TYR A 229 -8.06 11.58 4.80
CA TYR A 229 -7.75 12.46 3.68
C TYR A 229 -6.69 13.51 4.04
N ASP A 230 -6.82 14.17 5.20
CA ASP A 230 -5.85 15.17 5.67
C ASP A 230 -4.46 14.54 5.91
N LEU A 231 -4.41 13.32 6.45
CA LEU A 231 -3.17 12.56 6.57
C LEU A 231 -2.53 12.29 5.21
N ALA A 232 -3.30 11.76 4.25
CA ALA A 232 -2.79 11.46 2.91
C ALA A 232 -2.31 12.72 2.17
N LEU A 233 -3.05 13.82 2.29
CA LEU A 233 -2.72 15.09 1.66
C LEU A 233 -1.39 15.65 2.16
N LYS A 234 -1.10 15.52 3.46
CA LYS A 234 0.17 15.94 4.08
C LYS A 234 1.37 15.12 3.61
N GLN A 235 1.15 13.89 3.12
CA GLN A 235 2.21 13.06 2.60
C GLN A 235 2.55 13.41 1.15
N ASP A 236 1.55 13.32 0.27
CA ASP A 236 1.68 13.67 -1.15
C ASP A 236 0.26 13.83 -1.71
N SER A 237 -0.13 15.06 -2.07
CA SER A 237 -1.44 15.32 -2.69
C SER A 237 -1.66 14.50 -3.97
N ASN A 238 -0.59 14.08 -4.64
CA ASN A 238 -0.69 13.30 -5.85
C ASN A 238 -0.93 11.79 -5.63
N CYS A 239 -0.81 11.28 -4.40
CA CYS A 239 -1.15 9.89 -4.08
C CYS A 239 -2.64 9.69 -3.76
N VAL A 240 -3.38 10.78 -3.55
CA VAL A 240 -4.84 10.79 -3.32
C VAL A 240 -5.58 10.50 -4.62
N LEU A 241 -6.36 9.43 -4.67
CA LEU A 241 -7.15 8.98 -5.81
C LEU A 241 -8.63 8.98 -5.41
N PHE A 242 -9.48 9.65 -6.18
CA PHE A 242 -10.91 9.69 -5.91
C PHE A 242 -11.67 8.75 -6.82
N VAL A 243 -12.56 7.96 -6.22
CA VAL A 243 -13.54 7.14 -6.93
C VAL A 243 -14.92 7.62 -6.54
N GLN A 244 -15.59 8.33 -7.43
CA GLN A 244 -16.96 8.80 -7.22
C GLN A 244 -17.93 7.63 -7.40
N ILE A 245 -18.62 7.25 -6.32
CA ILE A 245 -19.60 6.16 -6.31
C ILE A 245 -21.05 6.67 -6.30
N GLU A 246 -21.26 7.96 -6.03
CA GLU A 246 -22.55 8.64 -6.09
C GLU A 246 -22.58 9.62 -7.27
N GLU A 247 -23.60 9.55 -8.14
CA GLU A 247 -23.63 10.30 -9.41
C GLU A 247 -23.76 11.82 -9.22
N ASP A 248 -24.52 12.27 -8.22
CA ASP A 248 -24.87 13.68 -8.02
C ASP A 248 -24.46 14.15 -6.61
N ILE A 249 -23.19 14.53 -6.46
CA ILE A 249 -22.68 15.15 -5.22
C ILE A 249 -22.78 16.66 -5.38
N ARG A 250 -23.93 17.17 -4.96
CA ARG A 250 -24.28 18.59 -4.96
C ARG A 250 -23.45 19.39 -3.96
N GLU A 251 -23.15 20.63 -4.32
CA GLU A 251 -22.47 21.58 -3.43
C GLU A 251 -23.42 22.04 -2.31
N GLU A 252 -24.73 22.03 -2.56
CA GLU A 252 -25.73 22.26 -1.53
C GLU A 252 -25.68 21.15 -0.46
N GLY A 253 -25.27 21.53 0.76
CA GLY A 253 -25.16 20.62 1.90
C GLY A 253 -23.75 20.15 2.23
N ILE A 254 -22.73 20.63 1.51
CA ILE A 254 -21.33 20.52 1.91
C ILE A 254 -21.09 21.44 3.11
N HIS A 255 -20.66 20.89 4.24
CA HIS A 255 -20.35 21.70 5.40
C HIS A 255 -19.06 22.52 5.17
N ALA A 256 -19.03 23.78 5.62
CA ALA A 256 -17.94 24.71 5.34
C ALA A 256 -16.54 24.17 5.71
N CYS A 257 -16.41 23.41 6.81
CA CYS A 257 -15.13 22.83 7.21
C CYS A 257 -14.59 21.74 6.26
N PHE A 258 -15.41 21.23 5.33
CA PHE A 258 -15.01 20.24 4.33
C PHE A 258 -14.92 20.85 2.92
N ASN A 259 -15.05 22.17 2.77
CA ASN A 259 -15.06 22.81 1.47
C ASN A 259 -13.76 22.56 0.70
N ASP A 260 -12.59 22.73 1.31
CA ASP A 260 -11.30 22.51 0.64
C ASP A 260 -11.13 21.07 0.16
N TRP A 261 -11.61 20.10 0.95
CA TRP A 261 -11.64 18.69 0.58
C TRP A 261 -12.57 18.44 -0.61
N TYR A 262 -13.78 19.01 -0.58
CA TYR A 262 -14.73 18.93 -1.69
C TYR A 262 -14.17 19.56 -2.97
N GLN A 263 -13.58 20.77 -2.88
CA GLN A 263 -12.98 21.44 -4.03
C GLN A 263 -11.79 20.65 -4.60
N HIS A 264 -10.95 20.04 -3.76
CA HIS A 264 -9.90 19.14 -4.24
C HIS A 264 -10.48 17.93 -4.98
N PHE A 265 -11.53 17.31 -4.45
CA PHE A 265 -12.26 16.25 -5.14
C PHE A 265 -12.79 16.70 -6.50
N LYS A 266 -13.42 17.87 -6.57
CA LYS A 266 -14.02 18.42 -7.80
C LYS A 266 -13.00 18.79 -8.87
N ASN A 267 -11.84 19.30 -8.45
CA ASN A 267 -10.78 19.74 -9.36
C ASN A 267 -9.87 18.60 -9.83
N LYS A 268 -9.95 17.42 -9.18
CA LYS A 268 -9.17 16.25 -9.54
C LYS A 268 -9.95 15.32 -10.47
N ASP A 269 -9.24 14.68 -11.39
CA ASP A 269 -9.84 13.68 -12.27
C ASP A 269 -10.22 12.42 -11.47
N SER A 270 -11.50 12.31 -11.12
CA SER A 270 -12.06 11.20 -10.34
C SER A 270 -12.56 10.08 -11.24
N LEU A 271 -12.26 8.83 -10.88
CA LEU A 271 -12.88 7.65 -11.50
C LEU A 271 -14.37 7.60 -11.12
N LYS A 272 -15.28 7.51 -12.09
CA LYS A 272 -16.74 7.50 -11.82
C LYS A 272 -17.34 6.12 -12.02
N LEU A 273 -17.92 5.55 -10.97
CA LEU A 273 -18.71 4.31 -11.06
C LEU A 273 -20.18 4.67 -11.27
N LYS A 274 -20.78 4.12 -12.33
CA LYS A 274 -22.20 4.32 -12.66
C LYS A 274 -23.08 3.43 -11.81
N GLN A 275 -24.28 3.89 -11.47
CA GLN A 275 -25.23 3.08 -10.73
C GLN A 275 -25.66 1.86 -11.56
N THR A 276 -25.84 0.72 -10.89
CA THR A 276 -26.22 -0.54 -11.55
C THR A 276 -27.57 -1.08 -11.07
N ARG A 277 -28.34 -0.31 -10.29
CA ARG A 277 -29.65 -0.73 -9.76
C ARG A 277 -30.60 -1.28 -10.82
N ASN A 278 -30.68 -0.63 -11.98
CA ASN A 278 -31.64 -0.95 -13.05
C ASN A 278 -31.12 -1.98 -14.09
N ARG A 279 -30.10 -2.79 -13.73
CA ARG A 279 -29.47 -3.87 -14.55
C ARG A 279 -29.17 -3.48 -16.00
N SER A 280 -27.93 -3.04 -16.23
CA SER A 280 -27.28 -3.10 -17.54
C SER A 280 -25.96 -3.84 -17.40
N GLN A 281 -25.82 -5.01 -18.01
CA GLN A 281 -24.58 -5.80 -17.96
C GLN A 281 -23.39 -4.99 -18.48
N GLY A 282 -23.59 -4.19 -19.53
CA GLY A 282 -22.54 -3.31 -20.05
C GLY A 282 -22.03 -2.29 -19.04
N VAL A 283 -22.90 -1.77 -18.15
CA VAL A 283 -22.49 -0.85 -17.08
C VAL A 283 -21.73 -1.57 -15.97
N ILE A 284 -22.13 -2.80 -15.64
CA ILE A 284 -21.41 -3.66 -14.68
C ILE A 284 -19.99 -3.94 -15.19
N ASP A 285 -19.86 -4.32 -16.46
CA ASP A 285 -18.57 -4.58 -17.10
C ASP A 285 -17.72 -3.30 -17.21
N GLU A 286 -18.33 -2.15 -17.48
CA GLU A 286 -17.66 -0.84 -17.46
C GLU A 286 -17.09 -0.51 -16.07
N ASN A 287 -17.89 -0.64 -15.00
CA ASN A 287 -17.42 -0.42 -13.63
C ASN A 287 -16.27 -1.38 -13.27
N ARG A 288 -16.38 -2.65 -13.66
CA ARG A 288 -15.31 -3.64 -13.46
C ARG A 288 -14.03 -3.24 -14.20
N SER A 289 -14.15 -2.80 -15.45
CA SER A 289 -13.01 -2.35 -16.27
C SER A 289 -12.35 -1.12 -15.66
N LYS A 290 -13.14 -0.13 -15.20
CA LYS A 290 -12.64 1.06 -14.51
C LYS A 290 -11.80 0.72 -13.29
N ILE A 291 -12.25 -0.21 -12.44
CA ILE A 291 -11.48 -0.62 -11.27
C ILE A 291 -10.23 -1.42 -11.69
N ARG A 292 -10.40 -2.43 -12.54
CA ARG A 292 -9.30 -3.35 -12.87
C ARG A 292 -8.23 -2.76 -13.76
N LYS A 293 -8.55 -1.75 -14.57
CA LYS A 293 -7.61 -1.11 -15.49
C LYS A 293 -7.25 0.29 -15.02
N GLU A 294 -8.22 1.19 -14.95
CA GLU A 294 -7.95 2.61 -14.73
C GLU A 294 -7.48 2.88 -13.29
N LEU A 295 -8.23 2.42 -12.28
CA LEU A 295 -7.82 2.59 -10.88
C LEU A 295 -6.53 1.84 -10.56
N SER A 296 -6.39 0.60 -11.05
CA SER A 296 -5.16 -0.18 -10.93
C SER A 296 -3.95 0.55 -11.52
N GLU A 297 -4.10 1.19 -12.67
CA GLU A 297 -3.02 1.98 -13.30
C GLU A 297 -2.72 3.26 -12.51
N GLN A 298 -3.74 3.92 -11.95
CA GLN A 298 -3.52 5.07 -11.06
C GLN A 298 -2.76 4.67 -9.78
N ILE A 299 -3.10 3.54 -9.16
CA ILE A 299 -2.37 2.98 -8.01
C ILE A 299 -0.94 2.66 -8.40
N LYS A 300 -0.73 1.99 -9.54
CA LYS A 300 0.60 1.68 -10.07
C LYS A 300 1.44 2.95 -10.25
N LYS A 301 0.88 4.00 -10.85
CA LYS A 301 1.59 5.29 -11.01
C LYS A 301 1.97 5.92 -9.68
N ALA A 302 1.10 5.85 -8.67
CA ALA A 302 1.40 6.34 -7.32
C ALA A 302 2.53 5.52 -6.67
N VAL A 303 2.48 4.19 -6.78
CA VAL A 303 3.55 3.28 -6.34
C VAL A 303 4.86 3.58 -7.05
N ASP A 304 4.84 3.77 -8.37
CA ASP A 304 6.05 3.95 -9.18
C ASP A 304 6.81 5.24 -8.87
N ARG A 305 6.16 6.25 -8.28
CA ARG A 305 6.82 7.49 -7.87
C ARG A 305 7.99 7.27 -6.94
N ILE A 306 7.90 6.31 -6.02
CA ILE A 306 9.00 6.02 -5.08
C ILE A 306 10.27 5.56 -5.81
N TYR A 307 10.14 5.00 -7.02
CA TYR A 307 11.24 4.55 -7.86
C TYR A 307 11.68 5.60 -8.88
N CYS A 308 10.88 6.63 -9.13
CA CYS A 308 11.19 7.68 -10.11
C CYS A 308 11.74 8.95 -9.45
N ALA A 309 11.35 9.24 -8.21
CA ALA A 309 11.74 10.44 -7.46
C ALA A 309 13.13 10.33 -6.77
N ILE A 310 13.93 9.35 -7.16
CA ILE A 310 15.29 9.16 -6.63
C ILE A 310 16.15 10.35 -7.07
N PRO A 311 16.82 11.06 -6.14
CA PRO A 311 17.72 12.15 -6.47
C PRO A 311 18.96 11.64 -7.21
N ASP A 312 19.59 12.51 -8.00
CA ASP A 312 20.83 12.19 -8.70
C ASP A 312 22.03 12.01 -7.74
#